data_AF-A0A969BU90-F1
#
_entry.id   AF-A0A969BU90-F1
#
_cell.length_a   1.000
_cell.length_b   1.000
_cell.length_c   1.000
_cell.angle_alpha   90.00
_cell.angle_beta   90.00
_cell.angle_gamma   90.00
#
_symmetry.space_group_name_H-M   'P 1'
#
loop_
_entity.id
_entity.type
_entity.pdbx_description
1 polymer ?
#
loop_
_entity_poly.entity_id
_entity_poly.type
_entity_poly.pdbx_seq_one_letter_code
_entity_poly.pdbx_strand_id
1 'polypeptide(L)' 'KMLRHRIRYFTDGAIIGSRNFINETFAQARDRFGPNRKTGARKLKGAASPAASLLWSLRDLQNV' A
#
# COMPACT_ATOMS: atom_id res chain seq x y z
N LYS A 1 -6.19 11.01 14.51
CA LYS A 1 -7.50 10.97 13.80
C LYS A 1 -7.25 10.77 12.31
N MET A 2 -7.47 9.56 11.77
CA MET A 2 -7.28 9.26 10.33
C MET A 2 -8.62 9.31 9.57
N LEU A 3 -9.68 8.75 10.17
CA LEU A 3 -11.02 8.54 9.58
C LEU A 3 -11.81 9.80 9.18
N ARG A 4 -11.31 11.00 9.47
CA ARG A 4 -11.96 12.28 9.10
C ARG A 4 -11.28 12.99 7.93
N HIS A 5 -10.21 12.41 7.39
CA HIS A 5 -9.52 12.90 6.20
C HIS A 5 -9.76 11.94 5.03
N ARG A 6 -9.92 12.48 3.82
CA ARG A 6 -9.91 11.66 2.60
C ARG A 6 -8.50 11.07 2.45
N ILE A 7 -8.36 9.80 2.79
CA ILE A 7 -7.10 9.08 2.64
C ILE A 7 -7.12 8.40 1.28
N ARG A 8 -6.26 8.88 0.40
CA ARG A 8 -6.16 8.44 -1.00
C ARG A 8 -6.10 6.92 -1.17
N TYR A 9 -5.45 6.20 -0.26
CA TYR A 9 -5.38 4.74 -0.29
C TYR A 9 -6.76 4.05 -0.29
N PHE A 10 -7.76 4.61 0.41
CA PHE A 10 -9.13 4.07 0.43
C PHE A 10 -9.96 4.51 -0.79
N THR A 11 -9.64 5.63 -1.42
CA THR A 11 -10.39 6.17 -2.56
C THR A 11 -9.85 5.69 -3.90
N ASP A 12 -8.53 5.54 -4.02
CA ASP A 12 -7.83 5.20 -5.28
C ASP A 12 -7.68 3.67 -5.46
N GLY A 13 -8.41 2.89 -4.65
CA GLY A 13 -8.48 1.44 -4.76
C GLY A 13 -7.17 0.72 -4.44
N ALA A 14 -6.36 1.25 -3.51
CA ALA A 14 -5.16 0.54 -3.08
C ALA A 14 -5.53 -0.66 -2.21
N ILE A 15 -4.91 -1.82 -2.46
CA ILE A 15 -4.97 -2.95 -1.52
C ILE A 15 -4.18 -2.56 -0.28
N ILE A 16 -4.84 -2.55 0.88
CA ILE A 16 -4.26 -2.23 2.19
C ILE A 16 -4.37 -3.46 3.09
N GLY A 17 -3.31 -3.80 3.79
CA GLY A 17 -3.33 -4.94 4.71
C GLY A 17 -2.01 -5.12 5.44
N SER A 18 -1.86 -6.29 6.07
CA SER A 18 -0.59 -6.69 6.66
C SER A 18 0.47 -6.86 5.58
N ARG A 19 1.75 -6.78 5.97
CA ARG A 19 2.87 -6.96 5.04
C ARG A 19 2.79 -8.30 4.29
N ASN A 20 2.46 -9.37 4.99
CA ASN A 20 2.42 -10.72 4.43
C ASN A 20 1.31 -10.84 3.39
N PHE A 21 0.09 -10.42 3.74
CA PHE A 21 -1.05 -10.42 2.81
C PHE A 21 -0.74 -9.64 1.52
N ILE A 22 -0.12 -8.47 1.65
CA ILE A 22 0.25 -7.65 0.49
C ILE A 22 1.34 -8.33 -0.36
N ASN A 23 2.30 -9.01 0.26
CA ASN A 23 3.34 -9.73 -0.48
C ASN A 23 2.81 -10.99 -1.19
N GLU A 24 1.88 -11.72 -0.57
CA GLU A 24 1.21 -12.86 -1.19
C GLU A 24 0.37 -12.40 -2.39
N THR A 25 -0.43 -11.35 -2.21
CA THR A 25 -1.20 -10.73 -3.29
C THR A 25 -0.30 -10.22 -4.41
N PHE A 26 0.86 -9.65 -4.07
CA PHE A 26 1.87 -9.24 -5.04
C PHE A 26 2.44 -10.41 -5.83
N ALA A 27 2.72 -11.54 -5.19
CA ALA A 27 3.22 -12.74 -5.85
C ALA A 27 2.19 -13.30 -6.85
N GLN A 28 0.91 -13.31 -6.47
CA GLN A 28 -0.19 -13.74 -7.34
C GLN A 28 -0.39 -12.83 -8.56
N ALA A 29 -0.09 -11.54 -8.43
CA ALA A 29 -0.23 -10.54 -9.49
C ALA A 29 1.13 -10.05 -10.03
N ARG A 30 2.19 -10.87 -9.92
CA ARG A 30 3.58 -10.47 -10.22
C ARG A 30 3.75 -9.97 -11.65
N ASP A 31 3.04 -10.59 -12.58
CA ASP A 31 2.95 -10.24 -14.00
C ASP A 31 2.52 -8.78 -14.25
N ARG A 32 1.72 -8.20 -13.34
CA ARG A 32 1.25 -6.82 -13.43
C ARG A 32 2.26 -5.77 -12.96
N PHE A 33 3.46 -6.18 -12.54
CA PHE A 33 4.47 -5.29 -11.98
C PHE A 33 5.80 -5.35 -12.75
N GLY A 34 6.52 -4.22 -12.77
CA GLY A 34 7.82 -4.13 -13.45
C GLY A 34 8.88 -5.11 -12.91
N PRO A 35 9.90 -5.45 -13.71
CA PRO A 35 10.89 -6.49 -13.40
C PRO A 35 11.69 -6.18 -12.12
N ASN A 36 11.95 -4.89 -11.85
CA ASN A 36 12.75 -4.45 -10.70
C ASN A 36 12.04 -4.57 -9.35
N ARG A 37 10.72 -4.82 -9.35
CA ARG A 37 9.94 -4.90 -8.10
C ARG A 37 10.08 -6.30 -7.50
N LYS A 38 10.78 -6.38 -6.36
CA LYS A 38 10.98 -7.64 -5.61
C LYS A 38 9.88 -7.94 -4.58
N THR A 39 9.22 -6.91 -4.04
CA THR A 39 8.19 -7.05 -3.01
C THR A 39 6.98 -6.13 -3.25
N GLY A 40 5.83 -6.56 -2.75
CA GLY A 40 4.56 -5.84 -2.84
C GLY A 40 4.43 -4.73 -1.82
N ALA A 41 4.76 -5.00 -0.57
CA ALA A 41 4.44 -4.11 0.54
C ALA A 41 5.14 -2.74 0.42
N ARG A 42 4.35 -1.65 0.44
CA ARG A 42 4.80 -0.26 0.51
C ARG A 42 4.21 0.42 1.74
N LYS A 43 5.05 1.17 2.47
CA LYS A 43 4.60 1.95 3.63
C LYS A 43 3.58 2.99 3.19
N LEU A 44 2.57 3.21 4.03
CA LEU A 44 1.67 4.35 3.85
C LEU A 44 2.45 5.65 4.06
N LYS A 45 2.13 6.67 3.25
CA LYS A 45 2.77 7.99 3.25
C LYS A 45 1.73 9.09 3.53
N GLY A 46 2.19 10.33 3.71
CA GLY A 46 1.34 11.50 3.95
C GLY A 46 0.53 11.38 5.25
N ALA A 47 -0.75 11.76 5.20
CA ALA A 47 -1.66 11.70 6.35
C ALA A 47 -1.89 10.28 6.93
N ALA A 48 -1.54 9.23 6.18
CA ALA A 48 -1.65 7.84 6.61
C ALA A 48 -0.33 7.28 7.21
N SER A 49 0.75 8.07 7.22
CA SER A 49 2.05 7.66 7.80
C SER A 49 1.97 7.15 9.26
N PRO A 50 1.09 7.66 10.15
CA PRO A 50 0.97 7.11 11.50
C PRO A 50 0.58 5.62 11.54
N ALA A 51 -0.03 5.10 10.48
CA ALA A 51 -0.39 3.69 10.37
C ALA A 51 0.65 2.83 9.65
N ALA A 52 1.76 3.40 9.17
CA ALA A 52 2.75 2.72 8.31
C ALA A 52 3.55 1.60 9.00
N SER A 53 3.44 1.45 10.33
CA SER A 53 3.97 0.32 11.10
C SER A 53 3.05 -0.90 11.06
N LEU A 54 1.74 -0.68 10.91
CA LEU A 54 0.71 -1.72 10.97
C LEU A 54 0.17 -2.06 9.58
N LEU A 55 0.03 -1.06 8.72
CA LEU A 55 -0.60 -1.16 7.42
C LEU A 55 0.40 -0.91 6.29
N TRP A 56 0.22 -1.73 5.26
CA TRP A 56 1.00 -1.72 4.04
C TRP A 56 0.05 -1.60 2.86
N SER A 57 0.53 -1.00 1.78
CA SER A 57 -0.20 -0.88 0.52
C SER A 57 0.52 -1.61 -0.61
N LEU A 58 -0.24 -2.12 -1.58
CA LEU A 58 0.33 -2.73 -2.78
C LEU A 58 0.80 -1.69 -3.81
N ARG A 59 0.36 -0.43 -3.72
CA ARG A 59 0.78 0.66 -4.63
C ARG A 59 1.63 1.67 -3.90
N ASP A 60 2.70 2.12 -4.55
CA ASP A 60 3.44 3.29 -4.09
C ASP A 60 2.71 4.53 -4.58
N LEU A 61 1.87 5.12 -3.73
CA LEU A 61 1.28 6.42 -4.01
C LEU A 61 2.33 7.48 -3.64
N GLN A 62 2.98 8.05 -4.66
CA GLN A 62 3.91 9.16 -4.49
C GLN A 62 3.13 10.48 -4.40
N ASN A 63 3.60 11.37 -3.52
CA ASN A 63 3.08 12.71 -3.26
C ASN A 63 1.67 12.79 -2.68
N VAL A 64 1.61 12.81 -1.34
CA VAL A 64 0.71 13.69 -0.58
C VAL A 64 1.44 14.14 0.69
#